data_AF-A0A2T6DZG7-F1
#
_entry.id   AF-A0A2T6DZG7-F1
#
_cell.length_a   1.000
_cell.length_b   1.000
_cell.length_c   1.000
_cell.angle_alpha   90.00
_cell.angle_beta   90.00
_cell.angle_gamma   90.00
#
_symmetry.space_group_name_H-M   'P 1'
#
loop_
_entity.id
_entity.type
_entity.pdbx_description
1 polymer ?
#
loop_
_entity_poly.entity_id
_entity_poly.type
_entity_poly.pdbx_seq_one_letter_code
_entity_poly.pdbx_strand_id
1 'polypeptide(L)'
;MLRLKQSGAEIVADGPILKAADFGAVLEAQEIVARAEAEAAWIREEARKEYERQKELGYREGLEQGKAEMAERVVSTFEQSSRYVSKLEDALIDVVIKSTRRMVGEFESRERVERIVRKALELLRNQNQVRIRVSPAQAEWLQGRVAGLLGAFPRIQFLDVQPDSRLADDGCVLETELGVIDATVETQLRAIEKALVRAIK
;
A
#
# COMPACT_ATOMS: atom_id res chain seq x y z
N MET A 1 -16.94 76.62 64.81
CA MET A 1 -17.13 75.18 65.10
C MET A 1 -15.81 74.66 65.68
N LEU A 2 -15.84 73.85 66.73
CA LEU A 2 -14.66 73.44 67.51
C LEU A 2 -14.18 72.05 67.08
N ARG A 3 -12.89 71.89 66.78
CA ARG A 3 -12.26 70.58 66.53
C ARG A 3 -11.66 70.06 67.85
N LEU A 4 -12.23 69.00 68.43
CA LEU A 4 -11.70 68.36 69.63
C LEU A 4 -10.51 67.46 69.27
N LYS A 5 -9.30 67.90 69.61
CA LYS A 5 -8.14 67.01 69.81
C LYS A 5 -8.06 66.68 71.31
N GLN A 6 -7.34 65.60 71.66
CA GLN A 6 -7.12 65.15 73.05
C GLN A 6 -6.53 66.24 74.00
N SER A 7 -6.15 67.41 73.49
CA SER A 7 -5.51 68.50 74.23
C SER A 7 -6.18 69.89 74.07
N GLY A 8 -7.43 69.98 73.58
CA GLY A 8 -8.18 71.24 73.54
C GLY A 8 -8.92 71.49 72.22
N ALA A 9 -9.76 72.54 72.22
CA ALA A 9 -10.70 72.84 71.14
C ALA A 9 -10.27 74.08 70.34
N GLU A 10 -9.80 73.86 69.11
CA GLU A 10 -9.34 74.92 68.20
C GLU A 10 -10.46 75.26 67.19
N ILE A 11 -10.69 76.56 66.93
CA ILE A 11 -11.60 77.03 65.88
C ILE A 11 -10.80 77.10 64.57
N VAL A 12 -11.10 76.20 63.64
CA VAL A 12 -10.54 76.23 62.28
C VAL A 12 -11.67 76.65 61.33
N ALA A 13 -11.47 77.76 60.62
CA ALA A 13 -12.18 78.11 59.39
C ALA A 13 -11.06 78.33 58.36
N ASP A 14 -11.05 77.66 57.22
CA ASP A 14 -12.03 77.87 56.15
C ASP A 14 -12.09 76.63 55.24
N GLY A 15 -13.29 76.08 55.01
CA GLY A 15 -13.51 74.89 54.18
C GLY A 15 -14.85 74.17 54.46
N PRO A 16 -15.38 73.38 53.51
CA PRO A 16 -16.65 72.67 53.70
C PRO A 16 -16.56 71.62 54.81
N ILE A 17 -17.56 71.56 55.69
CA ILE A 17 -17.63 70.65 56.84
C ILE A 17 -18.64 69.54 56.55
N LEU A 18 -18.21 68.27 56.63
CA LEU A 18 -19.08 67.10 56.52
C LEU A 18 -19.68 66.72 57.88
N LYS A 19 -20.96 66.33 57.92
CA LYS A 19 -21.56 65.76 59.14
C LYS A 19 -20.96 64.39 59.42
N ALA A 20 -20.85 64.01 60.70
CA ALA A 20 -20.27 62.73 61.10
C ALA A 20 -20.95 61.51 60.44
N ALA A 21 -22.29 61.55 60.28
CA ALA A 21 -23.04 60.49 59.59
C ALA A 21 -22.68 60.39 58.10
N ASP A 22 -22.58 61.52 57.41
CA ASP A 22 -22.20 61.58 55.99
C ASP A 22 -20.75 61.11 55.78
N PHE A 23 -19.86 61.43 56.74
CA PHE A 23 -18.47 60.97 56.73
C PHE A 23 -18.35 59.46 56.93
N GLY A 24 -19.17 58.89 57.83
CA GLY A 24 -19.27 57.43 58.01
C GLY A 24 -19.76 56.71 56.76
N ALA A 25 -20.79 57.22 56.09
CA ALA A 25 -21.30 56.64 54.85
C ALA A 25 -20.25 56.68 53.70
N VAL A 26 -19.46 57.75 53.62
CA VAL A 26 -18.36 57.84 52.63
C VAL A 26 -17.26 56.83 52.92
N LEU A 27 -16.89 56.61 54.19
CA LEU A 27 -15.90 55.60 54.57
C LEU A 27 -16.38 54.18 54.25
N GLU A 28 -17.62 53.84 54.59
CA GLU A 28 -18.21 52.53 54.27
C GLU A 28 -18.28 52.29 52.75
N ALA A 29 -18.67 53.31 51.97
CA ALA A 29 -18.67 53.23 50.53
C ALA A 29 -17.25 53.01 49.96
N GLN A 30 -16.23 53.68 50.53
CA GLN A 30 -14.84 53.48 50.14
C GLN A 30 -14.34 52.06 50.45
N GLU A 31 -14.72 51.51 51.61
CA GLU A 31 -14.37 50.12 51.97
C GLU A 31 -15.02 49.09 51.04
N ILE A 32 -16.30 49.30 50.68
CA ILE A 32 -17.01 48.43 49.73
C ILE A 32 -16.34 48.46 48.35
N VAL A 33 -16.00 49.66 47.85
CA VAL A 33 -15.32 49.82 46.56
C VAL A 33 -13.93 49.17 46.60
N ALA A 34 -13.14 49.42 47.65
CA ALA A 34 -11.81 48.84 47.79
C ALA A 34 -11.86 47.29 47.84
N ARG A 35 -12.86 46.72 48.52
CA ARG A 35 -13.06 45.27 48.57
C ARG A 35 -13.47 44.71 47.21
N ALA A 36 -14.39 45.37 46.51
CA ALA A 36 -14.82 44.97 45.17
C ALA A 36 -13.67 45.04 44.15
N GLU A 37 -12.82 46.06 44.23
CA GLU A 37 -11.63 46.19 43.38
C GLU A 37 -10.60 45.09 43.67
N ALA A 38 -10.36 44.78 44.94
CA ALA A 38 -9.46 43.69 45.33
C ALA A 38 -9.96 42.32 44.86
N GLU A 39 -11.26 42.06 45.01
CA GLU A 39 -11.90 40.83 44.55
C GLU A 39 -11.86 40.73 43.02
N ALA A 40 -12.16 41.82 42.30
CA ALA A 40 -12.06 41.86 40.84
C ALA A 40 -10.63 41.63 40.35
N ALA A 41 -9.63 42.17 41.05
CA ALA A 41 -8.22 41.93 40.73
C ALA A 41 -7.84 40.46 40.94
N TRP A 42 -8.28 39.84 42.05
CA TRP A 42 -8.05 38.43 42.32
C TRP A 42 -8.70 37.51 41.28
N ILE A 43 -9.96 37.77 40.92
CA ILE A 43 -10.69 37.00 39.89
C ILE A 43 -9.96 37.09 38.54
N ARG A 44 -9.51 38.28 38.14
CA ARG A 44 -8.78 38.47 36.87
C ARG A 44 -7.46 37.72 36.86
N GLU A 45 -6.73 37.71 37.97
CA GLU A 45 -5.46 37.02 38.07
C GLU A 45 -5.65 35.49 38.02
N GLU A 46 -6.62 34.95 38.76
CA GLU A 46 -6.93 33.52 38.70
C GLU A 46 -7.44 33.10 37.31
N ALA A 47 -8.30 33.90 36.68
CA ALA A 47 -8.76 33.63 35.31
C ALA A 47 -7.59 33.62 34.32
N ARG A 48 -6.59 34.50 34.50
CA ARG A 48 -5.39 34.54 33.66
C ARG A 48 -4.54 33.28 33.83
N LYS A 49 -4.29 32.85 35.08
CA LYS A 49 -3.52 31.63 35.35
C LYS A 49 -4.20 30.40 34.77
N GLU A 50 -5.51 30.28 34.96
CA GLU A 50 -6.27 29.15 34.42
C GLU A 50 -6.27 29.16 32.88
N TYR A 51 -6.41 30.34 32.27
CA TYR A 51 -6.28 30.48 30.82
C TYR A 51 -4.91 30.02 30.31
N GLU A 52 -3.82 30.44 30.94
CA GLU A 52 -2.46 30.03 30.56
C GLU A 52 -2.28 28.51 30.68
N ARG A 53 -2.78 27.92 31.78
CA ARG A 53 -2.75 26.46 32.00
C ARG A 53 -3.54 25.69 30.93
N GLN A 54 -4.76 26.12 30.63
CA GLN A 54 -5.60 25.48 29.62
C GLN A 54 -5.04 25.64 28.21
N LYS A 55 -4.44 26.80 27.91
CA LYS A 55 -3.77 27.04 26.64
C LYS A 55 -2.59 26.06 26.43
N GLU A 56 -1.79 25.83 27.46
CA GLU A 56 -0.68 24.88 27.40
C GLU A 56 -1.17 23.43 27.23
N LEU A 57 -2.20 23.03 27.98
CA LEU A 57 -2.86 21.73 27.84
C LEU A 57 -3.40 21.51 26.42
N GLY A 58 -4.22 22.45 25.92
CA GLY A 58 -4.79 22.36 24.58
C GLY A 58 -3.73 22.36 23.47
N TYR A 59 -2.62 23.09 23.66
CA TYR A 59 -1.49 23.04 22.73
C TYR A 59 -0.83 21.65 22.71
N ARG A 60 -0.62 21.05 23.88
CA ARG A 60 -0.01 19.71 23.98
C ARG A 60 -0.91 18.64 23.40
N GLU A 61 -2.20 18.65 23.74
CA GLU A 61 -3.19 17.71 23.21
C GLU A 61 -3.35 17.87 21.70
N GLY A 62 -3.45 19.10 21.19
CA GLY A 62 -3.52 19.37 19.76
C GLY A 62 -2.27 18.91 19.01
N LEU A 63 -1.09 19.04 19.61
CA LEU A 63 0.15 18.54 19.03
C LEU A 63 0.19 17.00 18.97
N GLU A 64 -0.26 16.32 20.03
CA GLU A 64 -0.33 14.85 20.05
C GLU A 64 -1.36 14.32 19.06
N GLN A 65 -2.55 14.92 19.03
CA GLN A 65 -3.59 14.57 18.06
C GLN A 65 -3.11 14.81 16.62
N GLY A 66 -2.49 15.97 16.34
CA GLY A 66 -1.96 16.27 15.02
C GLY A 66 -0.86 15.30 14.57
N LYS A 67 -0.01 14.83 15.49
CA LYS A 67 0.97 13.78 15.21
C LYS A 67 0.31 12.44 14.89
N ALA A 68 -0.72 12.05 15.63
CA ALA A 68 -1.46 10.82 15.40
C ALA A 68 -2.18 10.83 14.04
N GLU A 69 -2.91 11.91 13.72
CA GLU A 69 -3.58 12.08 12.43
C GLU A 69 -2.59 12.08 11.26
N MET A 70 -1.43 12.72 11.43
CA MET A 70 -0.39 12.71 10.39
C MET A 70 0.18 11.30 10.19
N ALA A 71 0.44 10.57 11.27
CA ALA A 71 0.93 9.20 11.19
C ALA A 71 -0.08 8.29 10.46
N GLU A 72 -1.37 8.42 10.79
CA GLU A 72 -2.44 7.68 10.10
C GLU A 72 -2.48 8.00 8.60
N ARG A 73 -2.40 9.29 8.22
CA ARG A 73 -2.36 9.71 6.82
C ARG A 73 -1.15 9.16 6.06
N VAL A 74 0.02 9.15 6.70
CA VAL A 74 1.25 8.59 6.11
C VAL A 74 1.06 7.09 5.86
N VAL A 75 0.57 6.35 6.85
CA VAL A 75 0.30 4.91 6.71
C VAL A 75 -0.71 4.64 5.61
N SER A 76 -1.84 5.36 5.59
CA SER A 76 -2.87 5.17 4.57
C SER A 76 -2.34 5.47 3.16
N THR A 77 -1.51 6.51 3.01
CA THR A 77 -0.91 6.88 1.72
C THR A 77 0.06 5.80 1.24
N PHE A 78 0.86 5.26 2.16
CA PHE A 78 1.80 4.18 1.86
C PHE A 78 1.06 2.90 1.43
N GLU A 79 -0.01 2.52 2.14
CA GLU A 79 -0.85 1.39 1.75
C GLU A 79 -1.48 1.56 0.38
N GLN A 80 -2.01 2.75 0.07
CA GLN A 80 -2.58 3.04 -1.24
C GLN A 80 -1.53 2.92 -2.35
N SER A 81 -0.33 3.46 -2.12
CA SER A 81 0.79 3.38 -3.06
C SER A 81 1.24 1.94 -3.28
N SER A 82 1.39 1.15 -2.21
CA SER A 82 1.75 -0.26 -2.30
C SER A 82 0.71 -1.07 -3.08
N ARG A 83 -0.59 -0.88 -2.79
CA ARG A 83 -1.67 -1.53 -3.56
C ARG A 83 -1.66 -1.14 -5.03
N TYR A 84 -1.33 0.11 -5.35
CA TYR A 84 -1.23 0.58 -6.72
C TYR A 84 -0.07 -0.10 -7.46
N VAL A 85 1.10 -0.21 -6.83
CA VAL A 85 2.26 -0.92 -7.39
C VAL A 85 1.92 -2.38 -7.67
N SER A 86 1.34 -3.12 -6.71
CA SER A 86 0.96 -4.52 -6.93
C SER A 86 -0.05 -4.71 -8.07
N LYS A 87 -0.99 -3.77 -8.25
CA LYS A 87 -1.90 -3.81 -9.41
C LYS A 87 -1.18 -3.59 -10.74
N LEU A 88 -0.19 -2.71 -10.77
CA LEU A 88 0.63 -2.49 -11.97
C LEU A 88 1.46 -3.73 -12.30
N GLU A 89 2.02 -4.39 -11.29
CA GLU A 89 2.77 -5.65 -11.44
C GLU A 89 1.91 -6.75 -12.06
N ASP A 90 0.70 -6.98 -11.52
CA ASP A 90 -0.23 -7.97 -12.06
C ASP A 90 -0.67 -7.61 -13.50
N ALA A 91 -0.93 -6.33 -13.78
CA ALA A 91 -1.28 -5.86 -15.13
C ALA A 91 -0.12 -6.04 -16.13
N LEU A 92 1.12 -5.81 -15.69
CA LEU A 92 2.31 -6.00 -16.51
C LEU A 92 2.50 -7.48 -16.88
N ILE A 93 2.34 -8.39 -15.91
CA ILE A 93 2.40 -9.83 -16.16
C ILE A 93 1.35 -10.24 -17.20
N ASP A 94 0.10 -9.79 -17.03
CA ASP A 94 -0.99 -10.09 -17.97
C ASP A 94 -0.69 -9.58 -19.39
N VAL A 95 -0.21 -8.35 -19.53
CA VAL A 95 0.17 -7.77 -20.83
C VAL A 95 1.31 -8.56 -21.49
N VAL A 96 2.34 -8.94 -20.73
CA VAL A 96 3.46 -9.73 -21.26
C VAL A 96 2.97 -11.09 -21.73
N ILE A 97 2.20 -11.82 -20.92
CA ILE A 97 1.68 -13.15 -21.27
C ILE A 97 0.77 -13.08 -22.50
N LYS A 98 -0.13 -12.09 -22.57
CA LYS A 98 -0.98 -11.88 -23.76
C LYS A 98 -0.17 -11.58 -25.01
N SER A 99 0.86 -10.73 -24.88
CA SER A 99 1.73 -10.37 -26.01
C SER A 99 2.55 -11.57 -26.49
N THR A 100 3.14 -12.35 -25.58
CA THR A 100 3.87 -13.57 -25.93
C THR A 100 2.95 -14.62 -26.55
N ARG A 101 1.74 -14.81 -26.01
CA ARG A 101 0.74 -15.72 -26.59
C ARG A 101 0.36 -15.30 -28.01
N ARG A 102 0.18 -13.99 -28.25
CA ARG A 102 -0.09 -13.45 -29.60
C ARG A 102 1.07 -13.71 -30.56
N MET A 103 2.31 -13.41 -30.15
CA MET A 103 3.50 -13.67 -30.96
C MET A 103 3.65 -15.16 -31.30
N VAL A 104 3.38 -16.05 -30.35
CA VAL A 104 3.42 -17.50 -30.62
C VAL A 104 2.28 -17.93 -31.54
N GLY A 105 1.09 -17.31 -31.39
CA GLY A 105 -0.09 -17.55 -32.22
C GLY A 105 0.09 -17.24 -33.72
N GLU A 106 1.04 -16.37 -34.08
CA GLU A 106 1.32 -15.99 -35.47
C GLU A 106 2.06 -17.08 -36.28
N PHE A 107 2.66 -18.08 -35.62
CA PHE A 107 3.29 -19.20 -36.32
C PHE A 107 2.27 -20.28 -36.72
N GLU A 108 2.37 -20.82 -37.93
CA GLU A 108 1.56 -21.97 -38.36
C GLU A 108 1.74 -23.16 -37.40
N SER A 109 0.63 -23.82 -37.04
CA SER A 109 0.59 -24.87 -36.00
C SER A 109 1.55 -26.02 -36.30
N ARG A 110 1.67 -26.43 -37.57
CA ARG A 110 2.55 -27.52 -38.03
C ARG A 110 4.03 -27.19 -37.82
N GLU A 111 4.47 -26.01 -38.24
CA GLU A 111 5.86 -25.58 -38.08
C GLU A 111 6.23 -25.41 -36.61
N ARG A 112 5.27 -24.97 -35.78
CA ARG A 112 5.43 -24.86 -34.34
C ARG A 112 5.66 -26.22 -33.67
N VAL A 113 4.83 -27.22 -33.98
CA VAL A 113 4.95 -28.58 -33.42
C VAL A 113 6.29 -29.20 -33.79
N GLU A 114 6.75 -29.06 -35.03
CA GLU A 114 8.06 -29.60 -35.40
C GLU A 114 9.22 -28.91 -34.65
N ARG A 115 9.21 -27.59 -34.53
CA ARG A 115 10.27 -26.88 -33.76
C ARG A 115 10.28 -27.31 -32.29
N ILE A 116 9.10 -27.51 -31.71
CA ILE A 116 8.94 -28.01 -30.34
C ILE A 116 9.54 -29.42 -30.22
N VAL A 117 9.20 -30.33 -31.14
CA VAL A 117 9.73 -31.69 -31.18
C VAL A 117 11.25 -31.69 -31.32
N ARG A 118 11.82 -30.91 -32.26
CA ARG A 118 13.27 -30.81 -32.44
C ARG A 118 13.98 -30.34 -31.17
N LYS A 119 13.50 -29.27 -30.54
CA LYS A 119 14.05 -28.77 -29.27
C LYS A 119 13.93 -29.80 -28.16
N ALA A 120 12.81 -30.52 -28.07
CA ALA A 120 12.64 -31.57 -27.07
C ALA A 120 13.62 -32.73 -27.31
N LEU A 121 13.83 -33.15 -28.55
CA LEU A 121 14.81 -34.18 -28.92
C LEU A 121 16.25 -33.76 -28.62
N GLU A 122 16.61 -32.47 -28.79
CA GLU A 122 17.93 -31.94 -28.41
C GLU A 122 18.22 -32.06 -26.90
N LEU A 123 17.20 -31.97 -26.05
CA LEU A 123 17.33 -32.09 -24.60
C LEU A 123 17.52 -33.53 -24.13
N LEU A 124 17.14 -34.51 -24.95
CA LEU A 124 17.23 -35.93 -24.62
C LEU A 124 18.65 -36.45 -24.86
N ARG A 125 19.49 -36.39 -23.83
CA ARG A 125 20.92 -36.78 -23.93
C ARG A 125 21.17 -38.30 -23.97
N ASN A 126 20.32 -39.12 -23.33
CA ASN A 126 20.55 -40.56 -23.13
C ASN A 126 19.36 -41.46 -23.51
N GLN A 127 18.34 -40.95 -24.21
CA GLN A 127 17.14 -41.71 -24.55
C GLN A 127 17.18 -42.15 -26.02
N ASN A 128 16.96 -43.44 -26.28
CA ASN A 128 16.98 -44.03 -27.63
C ASN A 128 15.56 -44.31 -28.17
N GLN A 129 14.55 -44.39 -27.31
CA GLN A 129 13.15 -44.56 -27.68
C GLN A 129 12.31 -43.38 -27.19
N VAL A 130 11.55 -42.78 -28.12
CA VAL A 130 10.68 -41.63 -27.84
C VAL A 130 9.33 -41.86 -28.50
N ARG A 131 8.26 -41.68 -27.74
CA ARG A 131 6.89 -41.66 -28.27
C ARG A 131 6.37 -40.23 -28.23
N ILE A 132 5.85 -39.74 -29.34
CA ILE A 132 5.28 -38.40 -29.48
C ILE A 132 3.77 -38.54 -29.62
N ARG A 133 3.02 -37.85 -28.75
CA ARG A 133 1.58 -37.72 -28.82
C ARG A 133 1.21 -36.32 -29.30
N VAL A 134 0.41 -36.26 -30.36
CA VAL A 134 -0.04 -35.00 -30.99
C VAL A 134 -1.50 -35.13 -31.43
N SER A 135 -2.15 -34.02 -31.79
CA SER A 135 -3.51 -34.08 -32.34
C SER A 135 -3.56 -34.92 -33.63
N PRO A 136 -4.69 -35.56 -33.96
CA PRO A 136 -4.82 -36.38 -35.17
C PRO A 136 -4.43 -35.63 -36.45
N ALA A 137 -4.74 -34.34 -36.54
CA ALA A 137 -4.40 -33.50 -37.70
C ALA A 137 -2.89 -33.26 -37.88
N GLN A 138 -2.13 -33.34 -36.78
CA GLN A 138 -0.67 -33.18 -36.77
C GLN A 138 0.05 -34.52 -36.91
N ALA A 139 -0.56 -35.63 -36.45
CA ALA A 139 0.06 -36.95 -36.45
C ALA A 139 0.48 -37.39 -37.86
N GLU A 140 -0.42 -37.26 -38.84
CA GLU A 140 -0.14 -37.61 -40.24
C GLU A 140 1.00 -36.77 -40.83
N TRP A 141 0.97 -35.46 -40.56
CA TRP A 141 2.02 -34.55 -41.03
C TRP A 141 3.38 -34.85 -40.40
N LEU A 142 3.42 -35.16 -39.11
CA LEU A 142 4.66 -35.46 -38.39
C LEU A 142 5.21 -36.86 -38.78
N GLN A 143 4.33 -37.83 -39.01
CA GLN A 143 4.69 -39.18 -39.51
C GLN A 143 5.50 -39.10 -40.81
N GLY A 144 5.10 -38.24 -41.75
CA GLY A 144 5.84 -38.01 -43.00
C GLY A 144 7.26 -37.43 -42.81
N ARG A 145 7.57 -36.89 -41.63
CA ARG A 145 8.85 -36.23 -41.31
C ARG A 145 9.72 -37.03 -40.34
N VAL A 146 9.23 -38.16 -39.83
CA VAL A 146 9.96 -39.02 -38.88
C VAL A 146 11.32 -39.42 -39.42
N ALA A 147 11.42 -39.83 -40.69
CA ALA A 147 12.69 -40.21 -41.32
C ALA A 147 13.71 -39.04 -41.31
N GLY A 148 13.26 -37.82 -41.58
CA GLY A 148 14.11 -36.63 -41.53
C GLY A 148 14.54 -36.25 -40.11
N LEU A 149 13.67 -36.46 -39.12
CA LEU A 149 14.01 -36.26 -37.70
C LEU A 149 15.02 -37.29 -37.20
N LEU A 150 14.85 -38.57 -37.51
CA LEU A 150 15.81 -39.64 -37.17
C LEU A 150 17.17 -39.40 -37.84
N GLY A 151 17.20 -38.90 -39.08
CA GLY A 151 18.44 -38.53 -39.77
C GLY A 151 19.16 -37.33 -39.12
N ALA A 152 18.40 -36.34 -38.63
CA ALA A 152 18.97 -35.18 -37.93
C ALA A 152 19.44 -35.51 -36.51
N PHE A 153 18.86 -36.53 -35.86
CA PHE A 153 19.14 -36.92 -34.49
C PHE A 153 19.54 -38.41 -34.40
N PRO A 154 20.75 -38.80 -34.83
CA PRO A 154 21.18 -40.20 -34.92
C PRO A 154 21.28 -40.95 -33.58
N ARG A 155 21.09 -40.26 -32.46
CA ARG A 155 21.03 -40.87 -31.11
C ARG A 155 19.67 -41.51 -30.82
N ILE A 156 18.61 -41.03 -31.48
CA ILE A 156 17.26 -41.57 -31.36
C ILE A 156 17.16 -42.77 -32.30
N GLN A 157 16.94 -43.96 -31.74
CA GLN A 157 16.83 -45.19 -32.54
C GLN A 157 15.39 -45.47 -32.94
N PHE A 158 14.43 -45.05 -32.12
CA PHE A 158 13.01 -45.28 -32.36
C PHE A 158 12.19 -44.05 -32.00
N LEU A 159 11.34 -43.63 -32.94
CA LEU A 159 10.44 -42.49 -32.78
C LEU A 159 9.04 -42.90 -33.25
N ASP A 160 8.12 -43.02 -32.30
CA ASP A 160 6.74 -43.44 -32.53
C ASP A 160 5.80 -42.23 -32.43
N VAL A 161 4.94 -42.01 -33.43
CA VAL A 161 3.99 -40.88 -33.45
C VAL A 161 2.58 -41.42 -33.29
N GLN A 162 1.94 -41.09 -32.17
CA GLN A 162 0.60 -41.55 -31.79
C GLN A 162 -0.40 -40.39 -31.81
N PRO A 163 -1.54 -40.52 -32.50
CA PRO A 163 -2.60 -39.53 -32.44
C PRO A 163 -3.31 -39.58 -31.06
N ASP A 164 -3.53 -38.42 -30.44
CA ASP A 164 -4.33 -38.26 -29.22
C ASP A 164 -5.36 -37.15 -29.42
N SER A 165 -6.64 -37.52 -29.43
CA SER A 165 -7.77 -36.59 -29.62
C SER A 165 -8.03 -35.67 -28.42
N ARG A 166 -7.37 -35.91 -27.27
CA ARG A 166 -7.46 -35.05 -26.08
C ARG A 166 -6.48 -33.87 -26.14
N LEU A 167 -5.53 -33.88 -27.07
CA LEU A 167 -4.57 -32.79 -27.26
C LEU A 167 -5.12 -31.75 -28.23
N ALA A 168 -4.86 -30.48 -27.92
CA ALA A 168 -5.14 -29.37 -28.83
C ALA A 168 -4.28 -29.47 -30.11
N ASP A 169 -4.65 -28.73 -31.16
CA ASP A 169 -3.98 -28.78 -32.46
C ASP A 169 -2.51 -28.33 -32.45
N ASP A 170 -2.08 -27.62 -31.41
CA ASP A 170 -0.68 -27.24 -31.16
C ASP A 170 -0.07 -27.97 -29.96
N GLY A 171 -0.78 -28.95 -29.39
CA GLY A 171 -0.35 -29.75 -28.27
C GLY A 171 0.57 -30.89 -28.69
N CYS A 172 1.75 -30.96 -28.05
CA CYS A 172 2.72 -32.02 -28.25
C CYS A 172 3.24 -32.51 -26.90
N VAL A 173 3.14 -33.82 -26.68
CA VAL A 173 3.65 -34.49 -25.47
C VAL A 173 4.64 -35.56 -25.90
N LEU A 174 5.83 -35.55 -25.30
CA LEU A 174 6.85 -36.56 -25.55
C LEU A 174 6.93 -37.49 -24.35
N GLU A 175 6.73 -38.78 -24.58
CA GLU A 175 6.89 -39.84 -23.60
C GLU A 175 8.22 -40.56 -23.84
N THR A 176 9.02 -40.69 -22.79
CA THR A 176 10.27 -41.46 -22.78
C THR A 176 10.30 -42.41 -21.59
N GLU A 177 11.25 -43.34 -21.54
CA GLU A 177 11.40 -44.28 -20.41
C GLU A 177 11.61 -43.61 -19.05
N LEU A 178 12.15 -42.38 -19.03
CA LEU A 178 12.41 -41.60 -17.82
C LEU A 178 11.22 -40.72 -17.41
N GLY A 179 10.19 -40.60 -18.26
CA GLY A 179 9.00 -39.81 -17.97
C GLY A 179 8.42 -39.06 -19.16
N VAL A 180 7.41 -38.26 -18.85
CA VAL A 180 6.61 -37.50 -19.82
C VAL A 180 7.04 -36.03 -19.80
N ILE A 181 7.41 -35.52 -20.97
CA ILE A 181 7.73 -34.11 -21.21
C ILE A 181 6.54 -33.47 -21.91
N ASP A 182 5.81 -32.64 -21.17
CA ASP A 182 4.80 -31.76 -21.75
C ASP A 182 5.50 -30.54 -22.36
N ALA A 183 5.51 -30.49 -23.70
CA ALA A 183 6.14 -29.43 -24.46
C ALA A 183 5.12 -28.43 -25.04
N THR A 184 3.88 -28.45 -24.56
CA THR A 184 2.81 -27.54 -24.99
C THR A 184 3.20 -26.08 -24.78
N VAL A 185 2.73 -25.21 -25.68
CA VAL A 185 2.89 -23.76 -25.57
C VAL A 185 2.34 -23.25 -24.23
N GLU A 186 1.21 -23.80 -23.79
CA GLU A 186 0.56 -23.42 -22.54
C GLU A 186 1.45 -23.72 -21.32
N THR A 187 2.12 -24.88 -21.30
CA THR A 187 3.06 -25.23 -20.22
C THR A 187 4.29 -24.30 -20.21
N GLN A 188 4.78 -23.90 -21.38
CA GLN A 188 5.88 -22.92 -21.48
C GLN A 188 5.45 -21.51 -21.04
N LEU A 189 4.27 -21.03 -21.44
CA LEU A 189 3.73 -19.74 -21.03
C LEU A 189 3.51 -19.68 -19.52
N ARG A 190 2.99 -20.77 -18.91
CA ARG A 190 2.85 -20.87 -17.45
C ARG A 190 4.20 -20.85 -16.72
N ALA A 191 5.24 -21.43 -17.31
CA ALA A 191 6.58 -21.37 -16.73
C ALA A 191 7.12 -19.92 -16.75
N ILE A 192 6.90 -19.18 -17.85
CA ILE A 192 7.25 -17.76 -17.95
C ILE A 192 6.45 -16.93 -16.94
N GLU A 193 5.13 -17.16 -16.82
CA GLU A 193 4.28 -16.49 -15.85
C GLU A 193 4.79 -16.69 -14.41
N LYS A 194 5.09 -17.94 -14.02
CA LYS A 194 5.67 -18.24 -12.71
C LYS A 194 7.01 -17.56 -12.48
N ALA A 195 7.87 -17.53 -13.50
CA ALA A 195 9.16 -16.86 -13.41
C ALA A 195 9.01 -15.34 -13.25
N LEU A 196 8.08 -14.72 -13.98
CA LEU A 196 7.77 -13.29 -13.87
C LEU A 196 7.18 -12.96 -12.49
N VAL A 197 6.22 -13.75 -12.00
CA VAL A 197 5.65 -13.60 -10.66
C VAL A 197 6.75 -13.66 -9.60
N ARG A 198 7.69 -14.60 -9.71
CA ARG A 198 8.81 -14.74 -8.76
C ARG A 198 9.86 -13.63 -8.88
N ALA A 199 10.02 -13.02 -10.06
CA ALA A 199 10.99 -11.95 -10.25
C ALA A 199 10.46 -10.59 -9.77
N ILE A 200 9.13 -10.43 -9.77
CA ILE A 200 8.44 -9.18 -9.43
C ILE A 200 8.01 -9.16 -7.95
N LYS A 201 7.62 -10.32 -7.37
CA LYS A 201 7.23 -10.47 -5.96
C LYS A 201 8.36 -11.06 -5.12
#